data_AF-A0A1X0J1W7-F1
#
_entry.id   AF-A0A1X0J1W7-F1
#
_cell.length_a   1.000
_cell.length_b   1.000
_cell.length_c   1.000
_cell.angle_alpha   90.00
_cell.angle_beta   90.00
_cell.angle_gamma   90.00
#
_symmetry.space_group_name_H-M   'P 1'
#
loop_
_entity.id
_entity.type
_entity.pdbx_description
1 polymer ?
#
loop_
_entity_poly.entity_id
_entity_poly.type
_entity_poly.pdbx_seq_one_letter_code
_entity_poly.pdbx_strand_id
1 'polypeptide(L)' 'MSSSRPFRAEFGGWCEYGDDPIRPGDEVRYDDDTLVHTNCPNPVTPTDIRDICPNCWCQHAGECA' A
#
# COMPACT_ATOMS: atom_id res chain seq x y z
N MET A 1 -4.30 8.53 6.05
CA MET A 1 -3.17 7.67 5.69
C MET A 1 -2.07 8.58 5.18
N SER A 2 -1.01 8.76 5.96
CA SER A 2 0.11 9.65 5.59
C SER A 2 1.17 8.81 4.88
N SER A 3 1.02 8.57 3.58
CA SER A 3 2.13 8.04 2.80
C SER A 3 3.22 9.09 2.78
N SER A 4 4.39 8.75 3.34
CA SER A 4 5.54 9.65 3.39
C SER A 4 6.06 9.97 1.98
N ARG A 5 6.75 11.12 1.83
CA ARG A 5 7.34 11.51 0.54
C ARG A 5 8.45 10.52 0.15
N PRO A 6 8.60 10.17 -1.14
CA PRO A 6 9.66 9.27 -1.58
C PRO A 6 11.06 9.83 -1.26
N PHE A 7 11.99 8.94 -0.97
CA PHE A 7 13.39 9.26 -0.70
C PHE A 7 14.30 8.14 -1.19
N ARG A 8 15.61 8.41 -1.26
CA ARG A 8 16.60 7.39 -1.63
C ARG A 8 17.05 6.63 -0.41
N ALA A 9 17.00 5.30 -0.47
CA ALA A 9 17.52 4.46 0.58
C ALA A 9 19.03 4.68 0.76
N GLU A 10 19.48 4.94 1.99
CA GLU A 10 20.91 5.01 2.31
C GLU A 10 21.47 3.62 2.68
N PHE A 11 20.60 2.76 3.23
CA PHE A 11 20.93 1.40 3.65
C PHE A 11 20.09 0.38 2.90
N GLY A 12 20.62 -0.84 2.77
CA GLY A 12 19.85 -1.95 2.22
C GLY A 12 18.75 -2.41 3.18
N GLY A 13 17.68 -2.97 2.62
CA GLY A 13 16.52 -3.45 3.37
C GLY A 13 15.66 -4.40 2.55
N TRP A 14 14.47 -4.71 3.05
CA TRP A 14 13.51 -5.57 2.35
C TRP A 14 12.24 -4.81 2.02
N CYS A 15 11.77 -4.92 0.78
CA CYS A 15 10.48 -4.37 0.37
C CYS A 15 9.37 -5.28 0.90
N GLU A 16 8.34 -4.71 1.52
CA GLU A 16 7.23 -5.54 2.05
C GLU A 16 6.28 -6.06 0.95
N TYR A 17 6.23 -5.41 -0.22
CA TYR A 17 5.27 -5.74 -1.30
C TYR A 17 5.90 -6.41 -2.53
N GLY A 18 7.18 -6.77 -2.47
CA GLY A 18 7.85 -7.45 -3.57
C GLY A 18 8.92 -8.40 -3.07
N ASP A 19 9.45 -9.22 -3.98
CA ASP A 19 10.51 -10.17 -3.66
C ASP A 19 11.92 -9.56 -3.79
N ASP A 20 12.02 -8.34 -4.33
CA ASP A 20 13.30 -7.66 -4.56
C ASP A 20 13.82 -6.93 -3.30
N PRO A 21 15.12 -7.05 -2.99
CA PRO A 21 15.78 -6.24 -1.96
C PRO A 21 15.68 -4.75 -2.26
N ILE A 22 15.55 -3.94 -1.21
CA ILE A 22 15.87 -2.52 -1.28
C ILE A 22 17.40 -2.39 -1.22
N ARG A 23 17.99 -1.68 -2.17
CA ARG A 23 19.42 -1.39 -2.21
C ARG A 23 19.67 0.10 -1.96
N PRO A 24 20.86 0.47 -1.44
CA PRO A 24 21.25 1.87 -1.35
C PRO A 24 21.15 2.57 -2.72
N GLY A 25 20.43 3.69 -2.76
CA GLY A 25 20.15 4.46 -3.97
C GLY A 25 18.75 4.25 -4.55
N ASP A 26 18.05 3.19 -4.17
CA ASP A 26 16.68 2.91 -4.65
C ASP A 26 15.68 3.93 -4.09
N GLU A 27 14.67 4.26 -4.89
CA GLU A 27 13.62 5.21 -4.51
C GLU A 27 12.49 4.49 -3.76
N VAL A 28 12.40 4.77 -2.46
CA VAL A 28 11.49 4.11 -1.53
C VAL A 28 10.60 5.14 -0.82
N ARG A 29 9.52 4.64 -0.22
CA ARG A 29 8.65 5.41 0.67
C ARG A 29 8.35 4.58 1.91
N TYR A 30 8.00 5.25 3.01
CA TYR A 30 7.35 4.56 4.12
C TYR A 30 5.86 4.33 3.80
N ASP A 31 5.41 3.11 4.05
CA ASP A 31 4.01 2.73 4.20
C ASP A 31 3.80 2.29 5.65
N ASP A 32 3.04 3.08 6.41
CA ASP A 32 2.97 2.93 7.87
C ASP A 32 4.39 2.93 8.49
N ASP A 33 4.83 1.81 9.06
CA ASP A 33 6.15 1.63 9.68
C ASP A 33 7.14 0.82 8.82
N THR A 34 6.80 0.50 7.57
CA THR A 34 7.62 -0.35 6.69
C THR A 34 8.12 0.40 5.45
N LEU A 35 9.16 -0.15 4.82
CA LEU A 35 9.77 0.40 3.62
C LEU A 35 9.32 -0.35 2.38
N VAL A 36 8.91 0.40 1.37
CA VAL A 36 8.43 -0.15 0.09
C VAL A 36 9.02 0.63 -1.07
N HIS A 37 9.32 -0.06 -2.18
CA HIS A 37 9.70 0.61 -3.42
C HIS A 37 8.56 1.51 -3.89
N THR A 38 8.90 2.68 -4.42
CA THR A 38 7.89 3.65 -4.91
C THR A 38 7.05 3.08 -6.06
N ASN A 39 7.61 2.14 -6.82
CA ASN A 39 6.93 1.46 -7.92
C ASN A 39 6.24 0.14 -7.52
N CYS A 40 6.34 -0.30 -6.26
CA CYS A 40 5.55 -1.43 -5.81
C CYS A 40 4.07 -1.03 -5.76
N PRO A 41 3.15 -1.92 -6.19
CA PRO A 41 1.73 -1.65 -6.06
C PRO A 41 1.43 -1.38 -4.59
N ASN A 42 0.87 -0.22 -4.28
CA ASN A 42 0.33 0.00 -2.95
C ASN A 42 -0.69 -1.11 -2.68
N PRO A 43 -0.70 -1.73 -1.49
CA PRO A 43 -1.82 -2.56 -1.10
C PRO A 43 -3.04 -1.67 -1.27
N VAL A 44 -3.99 -2.20 -2.03
CA VAL A 44 -5.27 -1.59 -2.31
C VAL A 44 -5.73 -0.93 -1.02
N THR A 45 -5.85 0.39 -1.01
CA THR A 45 -6.34 1.13 0.15
C THR A 45 -7.58 0.41 0.65
N PRO A 46 -7.71 0.13 1.96
CA PRO A 46 -8.82 -0.63 2.49
C PRO A 46 -10.10 0.01 1.97
N THR A 47 -10.94 -0.83 1.35
CA THR A 47 -12.19 -0.53 0.66
C THR A 47 -12.76 0.81 1.13
N ASP A 48 -12.78 1.81 0.24
CA ASP A 48 -13.40 3.10 0.52
C ASP A 48 -14.79 2.78 1.09
N ILE A 49 -15.09 3.24 2.31
CA ILE A 49 -16.30 2.79 3.05
C ILE A 49 -17.58 3.03 2.23
N ARG A 50 -17.49 3.90 1.22
CA ARG A 50 -18.50 4.15 0.18
C ARG A 50 -18.88 2.92 -0.65
N ASP A 51 -18.01 1.91 -0.75
CA ASP A 51 -18.21 0.70 -1.54
C ASP A 51 -18.83 -0.46 -0.74
N ILE A 52 -19.20 -0.23 0.53
CA ILE A 52 -19.86 -1.20 1.39
C ILE A 52 -21.39 -0.97 1.37
N CYS A 53 -22.20 -1.99 1.01
CA CYS A 53 -23.67 -1.89 1.09
C CYS A 53 -24.06 -1.69 2.57
N PRO A 54 -24.76 -0.60 2.95
CA PRO A 54 -25.15 -0.36 4.35
C PRO A 54 -26.18 -1.37 4.87
N ASN A 55 -26.81 -2.16 3.99
CA ASN A 55 -27.81 -3.16 4.36
C ASN A 55 -27.19 -4.50 4.77
N CYS A 56 -26.17 -4.98 4.06
CA CYS A 56 -25.57 -6.30 4.28
C CYS A 56 -24.08 -6.25 4.71
N TRP A 57 -23.49 -5.06 4.72
CA TRP A 57 -22.09 -4.81 5.09
C TRP A 57 -21.06 -5.55 4.21
N CYS A 58 -21.46 -5.98 3.02
CA CYS A 58 -20.59 -6.60 2.02
C CYS A 58 -20.24 -5.61 0.90
N GLN A 59 -19.09 -5.82 0.25
CA GLN A 59 -18.68 -5.09 -0.95
C GLN A 59 -19.31 -5.74 -2.19
N HIS A 60 -20.26 -5.06 -2.83
CA HIS A 60 -20.87 -5.52 -4.08
C HIS A 60 -21.46 -4.34 -4.87
N ALA A 61 -21.65 -4.53 -6.19
CA ALA A 61 -22.15 -3.52 -7.11
C ALA A 61 -23.68 -3.34 -7.06
N GLY A 62 -24.27 -3.29 -5.86
CA GLY A 62 -25.70 -3.04 -5.65
C GLY A 62 -26.63 -4.27 -5.55
N GLU A 63 -26.12 -5.49 -5.76
CA GLU A 63 -26.90 -6.72 -5.53
C GLU A 63 -26.83 -7.18 -4.05
N CYS A 64 -27.62 -6.60 -3.16
CA CYS A 64 -27.78 -7.16 -1.81
C CYS A 64 -28.81 -8.34 -1.95
N ALA A 65 -28.37 -9.59 -1.76
CA ALA A 65 -29.18 -10.82 -1.88
C ALA A 65 -30.05 -11.10 -0.64
#